data_AF-A0A820MLE6-F1
#
_entry.id   AF-A0A820MLE6-F1
#
_cell.length_a   1.000
_cell.length_b   1.000
_cell.length_c   1.000
_cell.angle_alpha   90.00
_cell.angle_beta   90.00
_cell.angle_gamma   90.00
#
_symmetry.space_group_name_H-M   'P 1'
#
loop_
_entity.id
_entity.type
_entity.pdbx_description
1 polymer ?
#
loop_
_entity_poly.entity_id
_entity_poly.type
_entity_poly.pdbx_seq_one_letter_code
_entity_poly.pdbx_strand_id
1 'polypeptide(L)'
;MESIKINWNNESPHIIDLSQNNLQSIKLHGQSTYKLLLSNNTKLSLIPTTFYAELPSLKYLDLDSIQLNSFEHLIYLHNLSNIHTLILNNNQLNKP
;
A
#
# COMPACT_ATOMS: atom_id res chain seq x y z
N MET A 1 12.28 -13.47 -1.09
CA MET A 1 10.93 -13.21 -0.54
C MET A 1 11.06 -11.92 0.25
N GLU A 2 10.75 -10.79 -0.38
CA GLU A 2 10.92 -9.49 0.27
C GLU A 2 9.60 -9.11 0.93
N SER A 3 9.57 -9.32 2.24
CA SER A 3 8.45 -8.99 3.11
C SER A 3 8.93 -7.91 4.06
N ILE A 4 8.19 -6.81 4.14
CA ILE A 4 8.52 -5.70 5.04
C ILE A 4 7.53 -5.71 6.20
N LYS A 5 8.07 -5.68 7.42
CA LYS A 5 7.30 -5.46 8.64
C LYS A 5 7.97 -4.37 9.45
N ILE A 6 7.32 -3.21 9.52
CA ILE A 6 7.84 -2.05 10.28
C ILE A 6 6.74 -1.53 11.20
N ASN A 7 7.11 -1.29 12.45
CA ASN A 7 6.25 -0.68 13.45
C ASN A 7 6.97 0.55 14.01
N TRP A 8 6.49 1.73 13.62
CA TRP A 8 6.88 3.00 14.20
C TRP A 8 5.91 3.32 15.34
N ASN A 9 6.43 3.45 16.57
CA ASN A 9 5.59 3.68 17.75
C ASN A 9 4.86 5.04 17.70
N ASN A 10 5.62 6.15 17.77
CA ASN A 10 5.05 7.49 17.91
C ASN A 10 5.24 8.37 16.67
N GLU A 11 6.42 8.32 16.05
CA GLU A 11 6.73 9.08 14.83
C GLU A 11 7.20 8.12 13.74
N SER A 12 6.51 8.17 12.61
CA SER A 12 6.91 7.50 11.38
C SER A 12 7.36 8.52 10.34
N PRO A 13 8.17 8.11 9.36
CA PRO A 13 8.47 8.98 8.22
C PRO A 13 7.18 9.50 7.59
N HIS A 14 7.14 10.79 7.33
CA HIS A 14 6.07 11.47 6.62
C HIS A 14 5.80 10.85 5.24
N ILE A 15 6.88 10.43 4.58
CA ILE A 15 6.85 9.75 3.30
C ILE A 15 7.59 8.43 3.46
N ILE A 16 6.95 7.33 3.06
CA ILE A 16 7.56 6.03 2.94
C ILE A 16 7.58 5.69 1.46
N ASP A 17 8.78 5.56 0.89
CA ASP A 17 8.97 5.06 -0.46
C ASP A 17 9.53 3.64 -0.41
N LEU A 18 8.70 2.69 -0.85
CA LEU A 18 9.05 1.28 -0.98
C LEU A 18 8.86 0.83 -2.43
N SER A 19 8.86 1.76 -3.37
CA SER A 19 8.74 1.45 -4.80
C SER A 19 9.90 0.56 -5.26
N GLN A 20 9.64 -0.32 -6.23
CA GLN A 20 10.68 -1.14 -6.90
C GLN A 20 11.47 -2.09 -5.97
N ASN A 21 10.88 -2.51 -4.84
CA ASN A 21 11.52 -3.44 -3.89
C ASN A 21 11.06 -4.91 -4.08
N ASN A 22 10.43 -5.26 -5.20
CA ASN A 22 9.95 -6.63 -5.47
C ASN A 22 9.14 -7.26 -4.31
N LEU A 23 8.41 -6.43 -3.56
CA LEU A 23 7.75 -6.83 -2.33
C LEU A 23 6.65 -7.83 -2.62
N GLN A 24 6.53 -8.82 -1.74
CA GLN A 24 5.41 -9.78 -1.73
C GLN A 24 4.41 -9.45 -0.64
N SER A 25 4.89 -8.86 0.47
CA SER A 25 4.02 -8.46 1.56
C SER A 25 4.52 -7.23 2.31
N ILE A 26 3.58 -6.48 2.86
CA ILE A 26 3.85 -5.35 3.74
C ILE A 26 2.98 -5.43 5.00
N LYS A 27 3.59 -5.05 6.12
CA LYS A 27 2.94 -4.80 7.41
C LYS A 27 3.51 -3.51 7.99
N LEU A 28 2.76 -2.41 7.92
CA LEU A 28 3.22 -1.09 8.36
C LEU A 28 2.32 -0.56 9.48
N HIS A 29 2.91 -0.02 10.54
CA HIS A 29 2.22 0.77 11.56
C HIS A 29 2.97 2.08 11.78
N GLY A 30 2.29 3.21 11.76
CA GLY A 30 2.90 4.52 12.00
C GLY A 30 1.89 5.66 12.00
N GLN A 31 2.14 6.69 12.82
CA GLN A 31 1.14 7.73 13.10
C GLN A 31 1.21 8.94 12.16
N SER A 32 2.38 9.28 11.64
CA SER A 32 2.64 10.54 10.92
C SER A 32 2.88 10.37 9.41
N THR A 33 2.86 9.14 8.90
CA THR A 33 2.99 8.90 7.46
C THR A 33 1.75 9.40 6.73
N TYR A 34 1.93 10.37 5.83
CA TYR A 34 0.86 10.88 4.99
C TYR A 34 0.96 10.43 3.53
N LYS A 35 2.13 9.92 3.10
CA LYS A 35 2.36 9.42 1.74
C LYS A 35 3.07 8.06 1.75
N LEU A 36 2.47 7.08 1.08
CA LEU A 36 3.02 5.74 0.91
C LEU A 36 3.14 5.42 -0.58
N LEU A 37 4.35 5.10 -1.02
CA LEU A 37 4.65 4.73 -2.40
C LEU A 37 5.00 3.24 -2.47
N LEU A 38 4.20 2.46 -3.20
CA LEU A 38 4.40 1.02 -3.39
C LEU A 38 4.54 0.64 -4.87
N SER A 39 4.78 1.64 -5.73
CA SER A 39 4.78 1.44 -7.18
C SER A 39 5.78 0.36 -7.61
N ASN A 40 5.48 -0.34 -8.70
CA ASN A 40 6.37 -1.35 -9.30
C ASN A 40 6.73 -2.54 -8.40
N ASN A 41 5.91 -2.85 -7.38
CA ASN A 41 6.02 -4.10 -6.63
C ASN A 41 5.12 -5.17 -7.26
N THR A 42 5.55 -5.76 -8.38
CA THR A 42 4.72 -6.65 -9.21
C THR A 42 4.28 -7.96 -8.55
N LYS A 43 4.86 -8.30 -7.39
CA LYS A 43 4.53 -9.48 -6.59
C LYS A 43 3.67 -9.15 -5.36
N LEU A 44 3.35 -7.87 -5.15
CA LEU A 44 2.57 -7.42 -4.01
C LEU A 44 1.09 -7.70 -4.29
N SER A 45 0.46 -8.51 -3.44
CA SER A 45 -0.98 -8.74 -3.50
C SER A 45 -1.70 -7.93 -2.43
N LEU A 46 -2.83 -7.33 -2.80
CA LEU A 46 -3.76 -6.72 -1.86
C LEU A 46 -4.72 -7.78 -1.34
N ILE A 47 -4.28 -8.52 -0.33
CA ILE A 47 -5.10 -9.46 0.45
C ILE A 47 -4.64 -9.42 1.92
N PRO A 48 -5.47 -9.85 2.88
CA PRO A 48 -5.17 -9.68 4.32
C PRO A 48 -3.87 -10.36 4.78
N THR A 49 -3.43 -11.41 4.11
CA THR A 49 -2.20 -12.14 4.46
C THR A 49 -0.93 -11.41 4.02
N THR A 50 -1.01 -10.56 2.98
CA THR A 50 0.14 -9.89 2.37
C THR A 50 0.11 -8.37 2.50
N PHE A 51 -1.03 -7.76 2.78
CA PHE A 51 -1.15 -6.31 2.91
C PHE A 51 -1.84 -5.94 4.22
N TYR A 52 -1.12 -5.21 5.07
CA TYR A 52 -1.68 -4.57 6.26
C TYR A 52 -0.97 -3.24 6.51
N ALA A 53 -1.72 -2.15 6.64
CA ALA A 53 -1.16 -0.83 6.91
C ALA A 53 -2.06 -0.06 7.88
N GLU A 54 -1.58 0.20 9.09
CA GLU A 54 -2.25 1.04 10.08
C GLU A 54 -1.59 2.42 10.09
N LEU A 55 -2.04 3.27 9.17
CA LEU A 55 -1.47 4.59 8.89
C LEU A 55 -2.59 5.64 8.95
N PRO A 56 -3.05 6.06 10.13
CA PRO A 56 -4.22 6.93 10.28
C PRO A 56 -4.05 8.29 9.60
N SER A 57 -2.83 8.79 9.40
CA SER A 57 -2.57 10.06 8.71
C SER A 57 -2.43 9.94 7.19
N LEU A 58 -2.56 8.73 6.62
CA LEU A 58 -2.29 8.49 5.20
C LEU A 58 -3.30 9.19 4.29
N LYS A 59 -2.80 10.04 3.39
CA LYS A 59 -3.61 10.78 2.41
C LYS A 59 -3.33 10.38 0.97
N TYR A 60 -2.12 9.92 0.68
CA TYR A 60 -1.68 9.54 -0.65
C TYR A 60 -1.16 8.10 -0.65
N LEU A 61 -1.76 7.25 -1.47
CA LEU A 61 -1.35 5.87 -1.68
C LEU A 61 -1.07 5.62 -3.16
N ASP A 62 0.15 5.18 -3.46
CA ASP A 62 0.54 4.77 -4.80
C ASP A 62 0.62 3.25 -4.92
N LEU A 63 -0.22 2.68 -5.77
CA LEU A 63 -0.24 1.26 -6.13
C LEU A 63 -0.06 1.11 -7.65
N ASP A 64 0.64 2.04 -8.30
CA ASP A 64 0.98 1.92 -9.71
C ASP A 64 1.75 0.62 -10.01
N SER A 65 1.37 -0.07 -11.09
CA SER A 65 2.12 -1.22 -11.61
C SER A 65 2.30 -2.41 -10.63
N ILE A 66 1.35 -2.63 -9.70
CA ILE A 66 1.41 -3.78 -8.76
C ILE A 66 0.77 -5.07 -9.29
N GLN A 67 0.31 -5.09 -10.55
CA GLN A 67 -0.40 -6.23 -11.17
C GLN A 67 -1.80 -6.51 -10.57
N LEU A 68 -2.46 -5.48 -10.02
CA LEU A 68 -3.83 -5.60 -9.53
C LEU A 68 -4.79 -5.93 -10.68
N ASN A 69 -5.61 -6.97 -10.54
CA ASN A 69 -6.46 -7.48 -11.63
C ASN A 69 -7.98 -7.33 -11.36
N SER A 70 -8.36 -6.92 -10.16
CA SER A 70 -9.76 -6.72 -9.75
C SER A 70 -9.90 -5.58 -8.75
N PHE A 71 -11.00 -4.82 -8.87
CA PHE A 71 -11.37 -3.78 -7.90
C PHE A 71 -11.80 -4.35 -6.54
N GLU A 72 -12.19 -5.62 -6.46
CA GLU A 72 -12.61 -6.27 -5.21
C GLU A 72 -11.50 -6.24 -4.16
N HIS A 73 -10.23 -6.31 -4.60
CA HIS A 73 -9.07 -6.21 -3.72
C HIS A 73 -8.95 -4.87 -2.98
N LEU A 74 -9.62 -3.81 -3.45
CA LEU A 74 -9.60 -2.51 -2.75
C LEU A 74 -10.36 -2.55 -1.42
N ILE A 75 -11.21 -3.56 -1.18
CA ILE A 75 -11.86 -3.76 0.12
C ILE A 75 -10.84 -3.93 1.26
N TYR A 76 -9.63 -4.38 0.95
CA TYR A 76 -8.56 -4.56 1.94
C TYR A 76 -7.86 -3.25 2.32
N LEU A 77 -8.24 -2.12 1.71
CA LEU A 77 -7.77 -0.78 2.09
C LEU A 77 -8.73 -0.09 3.09
N HIS A 78 -9.75 -0.79 3.60
CA HIS A 78 -10.83 -0.21 4.43
C HIS A 78 -10.35 0.52 5.68
N ASN A 79 -9.19 0.18 6.23
CA ASN A 79 -8.63 0.82 7.42
C ASN A 79 -7.85 2.12 7.10
N LEU A 80 -7.60 2.41 5.82
CA LEU A 80 -6.95 3.63 5.34
C LEU A 80 -8.01 4.72 5.08
N SER A 81 -8.75 5.08 6.13
CA SER A 81 -9.96 5.92 6.04
C SER A 81 -9.72 7.38 5.62
N ASN A 82 -8.47 7.86 5.66
CA ASN A 82 -8.11 9.24 5.34
C ASN A 82 -7.47 9.41 3.94
N ILE A 83 -7.54 8.41 3.06
CA ILE A 83 -7.01 8.51 1.69
C ILE A 83 -7.78 9.58 0.90
N HIS A 84 -7.04 10.52 0.32
CA HIS A 84 -7.54 11.55 -0.62
C HIS A 84 -7.09 11.28 -2.06
N THR A 85 -5.99 10.56 -2.24
CA THR A 85 -5.42 10.23 -3.55
C THR A 85 -4.99 8.78 -3.58
N LEU A 86 -5.51 8.04 -4.56
CA LEU A 86 -5.20 6.65 -4.81
C LEU A 86 -4.74 6.50 -6.26
N ILE A 87 -3.51 6.05 -6.48
CA ILE A 87 -2.96 5.80 -7.82
C ILE A 87 -3.04 4.31 -8.13
N LEU A 88 -3.73 3.97 -9.23
CA LEU A 88 -3.93 2.58 -9.69
C LEU A 88 -3.51 2.39 -11.16
N ASN A 89 -2.72 3.33 -11.70
CA ASN A 89 -2.27 3.25 -13.09
C ASN A 89 -1.49 1.95 -13.35
N ASN A 90 -1.44 1.55 -14.63
CA ASN A 90 -0.65 0.41 -15.10
C ASN A 90 -0.91 -0.91 -14.36
N ASN A 91 -2.11 -1.06 -13.78
CA ASN A 91 -2.61 -2.33 -13.29
C ASN A 91 -3.41 -3.05 -14.38
N GLN A 92 -3.77 -4.31 -14.13
CA GLN A 92 -4.56 -5.14 -15.04
C GLN A 92 -6.06 -5.08 -14.68
N LEU A 93 -6.51 -3.92 -14.23
CA LEU A 93 -7.89 -3.71 -13.79
C LEU A 93 -8.82 -3.80 -14.99
N ASN A 94 -9.52 -4.92 -15.10
CA ASN A 94 -10.60 -5.06 -16.07
C ASN A 94 -11.84 -4.31 -15.57
N LYS A 95 -12.62 -3.77 -16.50
CA LYS A 95 -13.95 -3.25 -16.16
C LYS A 95 -14.80 -4.43 -15.65
N PRO A 96 -15.61 -4.23 -14.60
CA PRO A 96 -16.54 -5.26 -14.13
C PRO A 96 -17.52 -5.67 -15.23
#